data_AF-A0A6H1ZD92-F1
#
_entry.id   AF-A0A6H1ZD92-F1
#
_cell.length_a   1.000
_cell.length_b   1.000
_cell.length_c   1.000
_cell.angle_alpha   90.00
_cell.angle_beta   90.00
_cell.angle_gamma   90.00
#
_symmetry.space_group_name_H-M   'P 1'
#
loop_
_entity.id
_entity.type
_entity.pdbx_description
1 polymer ?
#
loop_
_entity_poly.entity_id
_entity_poly.type
_entity_poly.pdbx_seq_one_letter_code
_entity_poly.pdbx_strand_id
1 'polypeptide(L)'
;MPVTKVQTEWLSGNLNFKDVDGNIIATWDGTNRKLTFPSGSTLNIASGGIVTVDGENISTELKALSNLDAELALLEGITASAAEINLNDGSIAGTAVASKTLALGANKNVDTIVIAASGLKIGAGAGTAVTMTAAQINLLTQGVAGDYKIARGTITPTTASDTVVTGLTTVVAVVASLKGAPTLTCMFVAADIGDQAGTPAAGSILIKSYKPTAAADVSPLASTTPWSAIDWIAIGT
;
A
#
# COMPACT_ATOMS: atom_id res chain seq x y z
N MET A 1 -67.76 -9.50 -63.53
CA MET A 1 -66.98 -8.74 -62.53
C MET A 1 -66.06 -9.73 -61.85
N PRO A 2 -64.72 -9.60 -61.90
CA PRO A 2 -63.86 -10.63 -61.33
C PRO A 2 -64.15 -10.74 -59.83
N VAL A 3 -64.32 -11.98 -59.38
CA VAL A 3 -64.53 -12.38 -57.98
C VAL A 3 -63.54 -11.65 -57.07
N THR A 4 -64.03 -10.70 -56.29
CA THR A 4 -63.18 -9.95 -55.36
C THR A 4 -62.76 -10.90 -54.24
N LYS A 5 -61.45 -11.21 -54.17
CA LYS A 5 -60.86 -12.07 -53.13
C LYS A 5 -61.12 -11.60 -51.69
N VAL A 6 -61.59 -10.37 -51.54
CA VAL A 6 -62.01 -9.78 -50.28
C VAL A 6 -63.42 -9.26 -50.44
N GLN A 7 -64.26 -9.54 -49.44
CA GLN A 7 -65.63 -9.04 -49.32
C GLN A 7 -65.76 -8.19 -48.05
N THR A 8 -66.73 -7.29 -48.00
CA THR A 8 -67.02 -6.50 -46.80
C THR A 8 -68.44 -6.76 -46.30
N GLU A 9 -68.61 -6.76 -44.98
CA GLU A 9 -69.91 -6.91 -44.33
C GLU A 9 -69.99 -5.97 -43.12
N TRP A 10 -71.11 -5.26 -43.00
CA TRP A 10 -71.47 -4.54 -41.77
C TRP A 10 -72.17 -5.50 -40.81
N LEU A 11 -71.58 -5.74 -39.64
CA LEU A 11 -72.14 -6.60 -38.61
C LEU A 11 -71.97 -5.95 -37.24
N SER A 12 -73.08 -5.76 -36.53
CA SER A 12 -73.12 -5.23 -35.16
C SER A 12 -72.33 -3.93 -34.96
N GLY A 13 -72.40 -3.00 -35.94
CA GLY A 13 -71.70 -1.71 -35.88
C GLY A 13 -70.25 -1.72 -36.38
N ASN A 14 -69.73 -2.87 -36.78
CA ASN A 14 -68.36 -3.04 -37.27
C ASN A 14 -68.35 -3.35 -38.78
N LEU A 15 -67.29 -2.91 -39.48
CA LEU A 15 -67.04 -3.29 -40.87
C LEU A 15 -66.00 -4.41 -40.90
N ASN A 16 -66.44 -5.61 -41.28
CA ASN A 16 -65.58 -6.79 -41.41
C ASN A 16 -65.15 -6.97 -42.86
N PHE A 17 -63.86 -7.16 -43.07
CA PHE A 17 -63.27 -7.61 -44.32
C PHE A 17 -63.09 -9.13 -44.23
N LYS A 18 -63.61 -9.86 -45.21
CA LYS A 18 -63.56 -11.33 -45.27
C LYS A 18 -62.80 -11.81 -46.49
N ASP A 19 -62.06 -12.91 -46.36
CA ASP A 19 -61.49 -13.61 -47.52
C ASP A 19 -62.58 -14.37 -48.30
N VAL A 20 -62.14 -15.15 -49.31
CA VAL A 20 -63.03 -15.97 -50.15
C VAL A 20 -63.73 -17.09 -49.38
N ASP A 21 -63.12 -17.54 -48.28
CA ASP A 21 -63.65 -18.61 -47.43
C ASP A 21 -64.55 -18.05 -46.30
N GLY A 22 -64.73 -16.72 -46.26
CA GLY A 22 -65.55 -16.02 -45.28
C GLY A 22 -64.84 -15.73 -43.95
N ASN A 23 -63.55 -16.04 -43.83
CA ASN A 23 -62.78 -15.73 -42.63
C ASN A 23 -62.53 -14.23 -42.54
N ILE A 24 -62.68 -13.66 -41.35
CA ILE A 24 -62.37 -12.25 -41.11
C ILE A 24 -60.86 -12.04 -41.21
N ILE A 25 -60.44 -11.12 -42.07
CA ILE A 25 -59.04 -10.73 -42.28
C ILE A 25 -58.71 -9.33 -41.73
N ALA A 26 -59.72 -8.49 -41.52
CA ALA A 26 -59.62 -7.25 -40.76
C ALA A 26 -60.99 -6.80 -40.28
N THR A 27 -61.05 -6.12 -39.13
CA THR A 27 -62.28 -5.50 -38.61
C THR A 27 -62.01 -4.05 -38.27
N TRP A 28 -62.86 -3.16 -38.78
CA TRP A 28 -62.98 -1.80 -38.27
C TRP A 28 -64.10 -1.76 -37.24
N ASP A 29 -63.72 -1.59 -35.99
CA ASP A 29 -64.64 -1.45 -34.86
C ASP A 29 -65.09 0.02 -34.76
N GLY A 30 -66.36 0.27 -35.09
CA GLY A 30 -66.93 1.62 -35.07
C GLY A 30 -67.14 2.18 -33.65
N THR A 31 -67.30 1.30 -32.65
CA THR A 31 -67.50 1.68 -31.25
C THR A 31 -66.19 2.11 -30.60
N ASN A 32 -65.13 1.33 -30.80
CA ASN A 32 -63.83 1.57 -30.16
C ASN A 32 -62.82 2.29 -31.09
N ARG A 33 -63.20 2.59 -32.33
CA ARG A 33 -62.34 3.20 -33.37
C ARG A 33 -61.05 2.39 -33.58
N LYS A 34 -61.17 1.06 -33.59
CA LYS A 34 -60.04 0.14 -33.62
C LYS A 34 -60.00 -0.63 -34.94
N LEU A 35 -58.82 -0.69 -35.56
CA LEU A 35 -58.53 -1.64 -36.63
C LEU A 35 -57.89 -2.89 -36.01
N THR A 36 -58.49 -4.06 -36.24
CA THR A 36 -57.98 -5.35 -35.73
C THR A 36 -57.69 -6.29 -36.90
N PHE A 37 -56.55 -7.00 -36.83
CA PHE A 37 -56.19 -8.07 -37.75
C PHE A 37 -56.14 -9.42 -36.99
N PRO A 38 -56.41 -10.57 -37.64
CA PRO A 38 -56.19 -11.88 -37.05
C PRO A 38 -54.75 -12.11 -36.60
N SER A 39 -54.56 -13.01 -35.63
CA SER A 39 -53.23 -13.41 -35.14
C SER A 39 -52.34 -13.88 -36.30
N GLY A 40 -51.07 -13.48 -36.27
CA GLY A 40 -50.11 -13.77 -37.34
C GLY A 40 -50.12 -12.81 -38.52
N SER A 41 -51.04 -11.83 -38.57
CA SER A 41 -51.02 -10.76 -39.57
C SER A 41 -49.85 -9.80 -39.36
N THR A 42 -49.28 -9.28 -40.45
CA THR A 42 -48.24 -8.23 -40.43
C THR A 42 -48.76 -6.96 -41.09
N LEU A 43 -48.45 -5.79 -40.50
CA LEU A 43 -48.67 -4.50 -41.14
C LEU A 43 -47.39 -4.05 -41.85
N ASN A 44 -47.40 -4.06 -43.18
CA ASN A 44 -46.28 -3.55 -43.98
C ASN A 44 -46.50 -2.07 -44.30
N ILE A 45 -45.56 -1.21 -43.89
CA ILE A 45 -45.54 0.20 -44.24
C ILE A 45 -44.43 0.40 -45.28
N ALA A 46 -44.77 0.94 -46.45
CA ALA A 46 -43.80 1.19 -47.51
C ALA A 46 -42.79 2.28 -47.12
N SER A 47 -41.66 2.34 -47.82
CA SER A 47 -40.65 3.39 -47.61
C SER A 47 -41.29 4.78 -47.70
N GLY A 48 -41.09 5.61 -46.67
CA GLY A 48 -41.68 6.95 -46.56
C GLY A 48 -43.06 6.99 -45.89
N GLY A 49 -43.69 5.86 -45.60
CA GLY A 49 -44.90 5.80 -44.78
C GLY A 49 -44.60 6.08 -43.30
N ILE A 50 -45.51 6.78 -42.62
CA ILE A 50 -45.37 7.17 -41.21
C ILE A 50 -46.49 6.53 -40.40
N VAL A 51 -46.15 5.98 -39.24
CA VAL A 51 -47.13 5.59 -38.21
C VAL A 51 -47.04 6.64 -37.11
N THR A 52 -48.17 7.28 -36.81
CA THR A 52 -48.26 8.26 -35.74
C THR A 52 -49.10 7.74 -34.58
N VAL A 53 -48.65 7.94 -33.34
CA VAL A 53 -49.42 7.72 -32.11
C VAL A 53 -49.55 9.06 -31.42
N ASP A 54 -50.78 9.47 -31.10
CA ASP A 54 -51.08 10.79 -30.49
C ASP A 54 -50.49 11.99 -31.26
N GLY A 55 -50.34 11.86 -32.58
CA GLY A 55 -49.81 12.89 -33.47
C GLY A 55 -48.29 12.89 -33.65
N GLU A 56 -47.55 12.03 -32.94
CA GLU A 56 -46.08 11.94 -33.04
C GLU A 56 -45.63 10.74 -33.87
N ASN A 57 -44.52 10.89 -34.61
CA ASN A 57 -43.99 9.83 -35.46
C ASN A 57 -43.26 8.76 -34.63
N ILE A 58 -43.79 7.53 -34.61
CA ILE A 58 -43.23 6.40 -33.83
C ILE A 58 -41.78 6.05 -34.20
N SER A 59 -41.35 6.40 -35.42
CA SER A 59 -39.99 6.13 -35.88
C SER A 59 -38.93 6.99 -35.16
N THR A 60 -39.32 8.13 -34.57
CA THR A 60 -38.43 8.93 -33.73
C THR A 60 -38.21 8.27 -32.38
N GLU A 61 -39.29 7.80 -31.74
CA GLU A 61 -39.26 7.15 -30.43
C GLU A 61 -38.52 5.80 -30.47
N LEU A 62 -38.78 4.98 -31.50
CA LEU A 62 -38.12 3.67 -31.67
C LEU A 62 -36.60 3.80 -31.86
N LYS A 63 -36.14 4.86 -32.54
CA LYS A 63 -34.70 5.16 -32.70
C LYS A 63 -34.05 5.57 -31.38
N ALA A 64 -34.75 6.27 -30.51
CA ALA A 64 -34.23 6.63 -29.19
C ALA A 64 -33.99 5.37 -28.33
N LEU A 65 -34.90 4.39 -28.42
CA LEU A 65 -34.76 3.11 -27.71
C LEU A 65 -33.56 2.29 -28.20
N SER A 66 -33.30 2.25 -29.51
CA SER A 66 -32.12 1.53 -30.04
C SER A 66 -30.78 2.10 -29.60
N ASN A 67 -30.71 3.39 -29.23
CA ASN A 67 -29.49 4.00 -28.71
C ASN A 67 -29.26 3.66 -27.23
N LEU A 68 -30.31 3.31 -26.48
CA LEU A 68 -30.22 2.89 -25.08
C LEU A 68 -29.54 1.52 -24.93
N ASP A 69 -29.73 0.62 -25.90
CA ASP A 69 -29.13 -0.72 -25.89
C ASP A 69 -27.59 -0.70 -25.85
N ALA A 70 -26.96 0.27 -26.52
CA ALA A 70 -25.51 0.43 -26.54
C ALA A 70 -24.96 0.97 -25.21
N GLU A 71 -25.66 1.91 -24.59
CA GLU A 71 -25.30 2.45 -23.27
C GLU A 71 -25.50 1.38 -22.18
N LEU A 72 -26.59 0.62 -22.27
CA LEU A 72 -26.88 -0.48 -21.36
C LEU A 72 -25.83 -1.60 -21.45
N ALA A 73 -25.39 -1.98 -22.65
CA ALA A 73 -24.33 -2.96 -22.82
C ALA A 73 -22.99 -2.52 -22.18
N LEU A 74 -22.70 -1.21 -22.19
CA LEU A 74 -21.51 -0.66 -21.52
C LEU A 74 -21.65 -0.71 -19.99
N LEU A 75 -22.85 -0.48 -19.46
CA LEU A 75 -23.17 -0.55 -18.03
C LEU A 75 -23.18 -1.98 -17.49
N GLU A 76 -23.74 -2.93 -18.24
CA GLU A 76 -23.79 -4.36 -17.87
C GLU A 76 -22.39 -5.01 -17.84
N GLY A 77 -21.43 -4.47 -18.61
CA GLY A 77 -20.04 -4.90 -18.59
C GLY A 77 -19.25 -4.48 -17.34
N ILE A 78 -19.80 -3.57 -16.52
CA ILE A 78 -19.15 -3.11 -15.29
C ILE A 78 -19.56 -4.04 -14.14
N THR A 79 -18.64 -4.90 -13.70
CA THR A 79 -18.86 -5.83 -12.58
C THR A 79 -18.86 -5.15 -11.20
N ALA A 80 -18.45 -3.88 -11.13
CA ALA A 80 -18.48 -3.09 -9.90
C ALA A 80 -19.90 -2.60 -9.59
N SER A 81 -20.35 -2.76 -8.36
CA SER A 81 -21.63 -2.23 -7.90
C SER A 81 -21.63 -0.69 -7.91
N ALA A 82 -22.81 -0.07 -7.99
CA ALA A 82 -22.95 1.38 -7.88
C ALA A 82 -22.34 1.93 -6.57
N ALA A 83 -22.33 1.14 -5.49
CA ALA A 83 -21.68 1.52 -4.23
C ALA A 83 -20.14 1.57 -4.35
N GLU A 84 -19.53 0.68 -5.12
CA GLU A 84 -18.07 0.66 -5.36
C GLU A 84 -17.64 1.76 -6.35
N ILE A 85 -18.46 2.04 -7.36
CA ILE A 85 -18.23 3.11 -8.35
C ILE A 85 -18.36 4.50 -7.72
N ASN A 86 -19.40 4.72 -6.90
CA ASN A 86 -19.66 6.02 -6.27
C ASN A 86 -18.56 6.44 -5.27
N LEU A 87 -17.78 5.49 -4.75
CA LEU A 87 -16.61 5.79 -3.92
C LEU A 87 -15.43 6.35 -4.75
N ASN A 88 -15.37 6.05 -6.05
CA ASN A 88 -14.34 6.51 -6.98
C ASN A 88 -14.75 7.79 -7.72
N ASP A 89 -16.05 7.95 -8.03
CA ASP A 89 -16.63 9.13 -8.71
C ASP A 89 -16.43 10.43 -7.93
N GLY A 90 -16.51 10.38 -6.59
CA GLY A 90 -16.21 11.50 -5.70
C GLY A 90 -14.73 11.63 -5.30
N SER A 91 -13.82 10.81 -5.86
CA SER A 91 -12.41 10.86 -5.50
C SER A 91 -11.72 12.03 -6.23
N ILE A 92 -11.04 12.88 -5.46
CA ILE A 92 -10.21 13.95 -6.01
C ILE A 92 -8.82 13.37 -6.22
N ALA A 93 -8.25 13.60 -7.40
CA ALA A 93 -6.86 13.22 -7.69
C ALA A 93 -5.94 13.67 -6.55
N GLY A 94 -5.21 12.73 -5.95
CA GLY A 94 -4.26 13.02 -4.87
C GLY A 94 -4.79 12.87 -3.43
N THR A 95 -5.98 12.31 -3.20
CA THR A 95 -6.46 11.97 -1.85
C THR A 95 -6.53 10.46 -1.62
N ALA A 96 -5.89 9.97 -0.54
CA ALA A 96 -6.08 8.60 -0.04
C ALA A 96 -7.13 8.64 1.06
N VAL A 97 -8.14 7.79 0.95
CA VAL A 97 -9.26 7.77 1.90
C VAL A 97 -9.35 6.36 2.48
N ALA A 98 -9.63 6.25 3.78
CA ALA A 98 -9.69 4.97 4.47
C ALA A 98 -10.75 4.04 3.84
N SER A 99 -10.43 2.75 3.72
CA SER A 99 -11.26 1.74 3.05
C SER A 99 -11.49 1.96 1.54
N LYS A 100 -10.59 2.69 0.86
CA LYS A 100 -10.54 2.83 -0.61
C LYS A 100 -9.26 2.23 -1.22
N THR A 101 -9.31 2.01 -2.53
CA THR A 101 -8.28 1.37 -3.35
C THR A 101 -7.06 2.27 -3.59
N LEU A 102 -5.84 1.70 -3.49
CA LEU A 102 -4.60 2.31 -3.99
C LEU A 102 -4.42 1.89 -5.46
N ALA A 103 -4.90 2.71 -6.41
CA ALA A 103 -4.75 2.44 -7.84
C ALA A 103 -3.36 2.86 -8.34
N LEU A 104 -2.63 1.93 -8.96
CA LEU A 104 -1.26 2.12 -9.46
C LEU A 104 -1.23 1.97 -10.99
N GLY A 105 -0.46 2.82 -11.70
CA GLY A 105 -0.32 2.79 -13.17
C GLY A 105 0.64 1.70 -13.70
N ALA A 106 0.90 1.69 -15.02
CA ALA A 106 1.63 0.61 -15.72
C ALA A 106 3.03 0.27 -15.19
N ASN A 107 3.73 1.24 -14.61
CA ASN A 107 5.07 1.06 -14.02
C ASN A 107 5.03 0.74 -12.52
N LYS A 108 3.84 0.78 -11.89
CA LYS A 108 3.56 0.33 -10.51
C LYS A 108 4.42 0.95 -9.40
N ASN A 109 5.04 2.12 -9.61
CA ASN A 109 5.79 2.84 -8.58
C ASN A 109 5.01 4.01 -7.99
N VAL A 110 5.21 4.25 -6.69
CA VAL A 110 4.76 5.45 -5.98
C VAL A 110 6.00 6.25 -5.62
N ASP A 111 6.08 7.50 -6.10
CA ASP A 111 7.24 8.38 -5.90
C ASP A 111 7.43 8.73 -4.41
N THR A 112 6.36 8.99 -3.66
CA THR A 112 6.42 9.20 -2.20
C THR A 112 5.11 8.84 -1.51
N ILE A 113 5.18 8.18 -0.36
CA ILE A 113 4.04 7.95 0.55
C ILE A 113 4.23 8.85 1.77
N VAL A 114 3.45 9.93 1.86
CA VAL A 114 3.51 10.88 2.98
C VAL A 114 2.36 10.60 3.95
N ILE A 115 2.66 10.20 5.18
CA ILE A 115 1.66 9.92 6.22
C ILE A 115 1.74 11.04 7.25
N ALA A 116 0.80 11.99 7.16
CA ALA A 116 0.69 13.08 8.12
C ALA A 116 0.08 12.57 9.44
N ALA A 117 0.79 12.85 10.54
CA ALA A 117 0.55 12.37 11.89
C ALA A 117 0.69 10.84 12.05
N SER A 118 1.40 10.43 13.10
CA SER A 118 1.72 9.02 13.44
C SER A 118 2.71 8.28 12.52
N GLY A 119 3.22 8.91 11.45
CA GLY A 119 4.32 8.40 10.62
C GLY A 119 4.05 7.07 9.92
N LEU A 120 5.06 6.54 9.23
CA LEU A 120 4.98 5.23 8.59
C LEU A 120 5.02 4.13 9.67
N LYS A 121 3.94 3.35 9.78
CA LYS A 121 3.87 2.15 10.63
C LYS A 121 4.18 0.93 9.75
N ILE A 122 5.14 0.09 10.14
CA ILE A 122 5.48 -1.15 9.43
C ILE A 122 5.43 -2.30 10.42
N GLY A 123 4.65 -3.35 10.10
CA GLY A 123 4.51 -4.56 10.93
C GLY A 123 3.12 -4.71 11.58
N ALA A 124 2.69 -5.95 11.78
CA ALA A 124 1.43 -6.24 12.47
C ALA A 124 1.51 -5.80 13.94
N GLY A 125 0.55 -5.00 14.40
CA GLY A 125 0.53 -4.47 15.78
C GLY A 125 1.41 -3.23 16.01
N ALA A 126 1.85 -2.53 14.96
CA ALA A 126 2.71 -1.36 15.08
C ALA A 126 1.98 -0.15 15.72
N GLY A 127 2.08 -0.02 17.05
CA GLY A 127 1.62 1.16 17.81
C GLY A 127 2.54 2.38 17.67
N THR A 128 3.79 2.20 17.22
CA THR A 128 4.82 3.25 17.19
C THR A 128 5.28 3.57 15.77
N ALA A 129 5.45 4.86 15.49
CA ALA A 129 5.84 5.39 14.19
C ALA A 129 7.32 5.11 13.92
N VAL A 130 7.69 4.89 12.66
CA VAL A 130 9.07 5.17 12.25
C VAL A 130 9.26 6.69 12.30
N THR A 131 10.02 7.16 13.27
CA THR A 131 10.30 8.60 13.51
C THR A 131 11.66 9.06 12.98
N MET A 132 12.52 8.12 12.56
CA MET A 132 13.85 8.40 12.03
C MET A 132 13.76 8.92 10.58
N THR A 133 14.70 9.80 10.19
CA THR A 133 14.83 10.25 8.79
C THR A 133 15.31 9.10 7.89
N ALA A 134 15.11 9.20 6.58
CA ALA A 134 15.59 8.18 5.63
C ALA A 134 17.11 7.90 5.76
N ALA A 135 17.90 8.95 6.00
CA ALA A 135 19.33 8.81 6.27
C ALA A 135 19.61 8.02 7.57
N GLN A 136 18.86 8.29 8.64
CA GLN A 136 19.01 7.59 9.92
C GLN A 136 18.54 6.12 9.83
N ILE A 137 17.51 5.82 9.04
CA ILE A 137 17.04 4.44 8.77
C ILE A 137 18.10 3.65 7.99
N ASN A 138 18.71 4.28 6.98
CA ASN A 138 19.78 3.66 6.19
C ASN A 138 21.04 3.40 7.03
N LEU A 139 21.28 4.22 8.06
CA LEU A 139 22.32 3.98 9.06
C LEU A 139 21.92 2.94 10.10
N LEU A 140 20.64 2.82 10.48
CA LEU A 140 20.19 1.76 11.39
C LEU A 140 20.36 0.36 10.79
N THR A 141 20.25 0.27 9.46
CA THR A 141 20.46 -0.96 8.69
C THR A 141 21.95 -1.29 8.53
N GLN A 142 22.85 -0.33 8.77
CA GLN A 142 24.28 -0.49 8.48
C GLN A 142 25.22 -0.13 9.64
N GLY A 143 24.76 0.33 10.81
CA GLY A 143 25.63 0.81 11.88
C GLY A 143 26.68 1.83 11.41
N VAL A 144 27.62 2.19 12.27
CA VAL A 144 28.85 2.87 11.85
C VAL A 144 29.68 1.81 11.13
N ALA A 145 29.59 1.74 9.79
CA ALA A 145 30.18 0.69 8.94
C ALA A 145 29.70 -0.74 9.25
N GLY A 146 28.71 -1.22 8.48
CA GLY A 146 28.14 -2.57 8.45
C GLY A 146 27.65 -3.17 9.77
N ASP A 147 28.58 -3.41 10.70
CA ASP A 147 28.50 -4.44 11.73
C ASP A 147 29.10 -4.00 13.08
N TYR A 148 29.61 -2.77 13.20
CA TYR A 148 30.20 -2.33 14.47
C TYR A 148 29.14 -2.19 15.58
N LYS A 149 29.39 -2.90 16.68
CA LYS A 149 28.72 -2.86 17.98
C LYS A 149 29.57 -2.10 19.00
N ILE A 150 28.93 -1.66 20.07
CA ILE A 150 29.58 -1.04 21.23
C ILE A 150 29.44 -1.97 22.44
N ALA A 151 30.56 -2.41 22.97
CA ALA A 151 30.64 -3.09 24.27
C ALA A 151 31.16 -2.11 25.32
N ARG A 152 30.72 -2.26 26.57
CA ARG A 152 31.17 -1.42 27.69
C ARG A 152 31.17 -2.21 28.99
N GLY A 153 31.98 -1.78 29.95
CA GLY A 153 31.98 -2.38 31.27
C GLY A 153 32.83 -1.64 32.27
N THR A 154 32.89 -2.20 33.47
CA THR A 154 33.77 -1.79 34.55
C THR A 154 34.58 -3.00 34.97
N ILE A 155 35.88 -2.82 35.23
CA ILE A 155 36.69 -3.83 35.90
C ILE A 155 37.30 -3.27 37.18
N THR A 156 37.51 -4.14 38.17
CA THR A 156 38.45 -3.88 39.26
C THR A 156 39.72 -4.65 38.92
N PRO A 157 40.83 -3.97 38.61
CA PRO A 157 42.05 -4.66 38.19
C PRO A 157 42.51 -5.67 39.23
N THR A 158 43.01 -6.81 38.76
CA THR A 158 43.66 -7.81 39.62
C THR A 158 45.17 -7.86 39.37
N THR A 159 45.58 -7.34 38.23
CA THR A 159 46.97 -7.21 37.80
C THR A 159 47.17 -5.82 37.16
N ALA A 160 48.41 -5.45 36.87
CA ALA A 160 48.68 -4.19 36.18
C ALA A 160 48.27 -4.21 34.70
N SER A 161 47.90 -5.38 34.15
CA SER A 161 47.44 -5.55 32.78
C SER A 161 46.44 -6.70 32.71
N ASP A 162 45.16 -6.40 32.87
CA ASP A 162 44.08 -7.39 32.82
C ASP A 162 43.55 -7.54 31.39
N THR A 163 43.28 -8.79 30.99
CA THR A 163 42.56 -9.07 29.73
C THR A 163 41.05 -9.01 29.99
N VAL A 164 40.33 -8.25 29.17
CA VAL A 164 38.87 -8.13 29.24
C VAL A 164 38.26 -8.68 27.97
N VAL A 165 37.42 -9.70 28.11
CA VAL A 165 36.62 -10.24 27.00
C VAL A 165 35.42 -9.32 26.79
N THR A 166 35.36 -8.63 25.64
CA THR A 166 34.33 -7.60 25.43
C THR A 166 32.99 -8.16 24.95
N GLY A 167 32.98 -9.40 24.45
CA GLY A 167 31.84 -10.01 23.76
C GLY A 167 31.72 -9.63 22.28
N LEU A 168 32.64 -8.81 21.77
CA LEU A 168 32.81 -8.56 20.34
C LEU A 168 33.63 -9.69 19.70
N THR A 169 33.52 -9.85 18.38
CA THR A 169 34.33 -10.76 17.56
C THR A 169 35.70 -10.16 17.29
N THR A 170 35.73 -8.87 16.96
CA THR A 170 36.95 -8.06 16.83
C THR A 170 36.72 -6.70 17.44
N VAL A 171 37.78 -6.04 17.89
CA VAL A 171 37.77 -4.69 18.45
C VAL A 171 38.62 -3.79 17.57
N VAL A 172 38.04 -2.69 17.08
CA VAL A 172 38.72 -1.71 16.23
C VAL A 172 39.11 -0.45 16.99
N ALA A 173 38.46 -0.18 18.12
CA ALA A 173 38.79 0.93 19.00
C ALA A 173 38.39 0.62 20.44
N VAL A 174 39.15 1.17 21.38
CA VAL A 174 38.86 1.06 22.81
C VAL A 174 39.31 2.33 23.53
N VAL A 175 38.53 2.74 24.53
CA VAL A 175 38.91 3.77 25.48
C VAL A 175 38.66 3.26 26.90
N ALA A 176 39.50 3.68 27.83
CA ALA A 176 39.34 3.38 29.25
C ALA A 176 39.69 4.59 30.11
N SER A 177 39.04 4.67 31.28
CA SER A 177 39.24 5.73 32.26
C SER A 177 39.14 5.17 33.67
N LEU A 178 39.88 5.76 34.61
CA LEU A 178 39.65 5.51 36.03
C LEU A 178 38.23 5.90 36.39
N LYS A 179 37.50 5.01 37.07
CA LYS A 179 36.14 5.27 37.57
C LYS A 179 36.14 6.29 38.71
N GLY A 180 37.23 6.33 39.49
CA GLY A 180 37.42 7.20 40.63
C GLY A 180 38.67 8.08 40.52
N ALA A 181 38.99 8.77 41.60
CA ALA A 181 40.19 9.62 41.66
C ALA A 181 41.48 8.79 41.48
N PRO A 182 42.48 9.33 40.75
CA PRO A 182 43.81 8.73 40.69
C PRO A 182 44.44 8.61 42.08
N THR A 183 45.16 7.52 42.31
CA THR A 183 45.91 7.28 43.56
C THR A 183 47.38 7.01 43.23
N LEU A 184 48.27 7.09 44.25
CA LEU A 184 49.68 6.73 44.08
C LEU A 184 49.91 5.25 43.75
N THR A 185 48.87 4.40 43.82
CA THR A 185 48.92 2.99 43.45
C THR A 185 48.26 2.69 42.11
N CYS A 186 47.40 3.59 41.61
CA CYS A 186 46.75 3.54 40.31
C CYS A 186 46.42 4.96 39.82
N MET A 187 47.29 5.52 38.97
CA MET A 187 47.25 6.92 38.58
C MET A 187 46.91 7.11 37.10
N PHE A 188 47.29 6.16 36.25
CA PHE A 188 47.04 6.20 34.81
C PHE A 188 46.45 4.89 34.34
N VAL A 189 45.66 4.96 33.27
CA VAL A 189 45.12 3.79 32.57
C VAL A 189 45.39 3.92 31.09
N ALA A 190 45.68 2.80 30.45
CA ALA A 190 45.69 2.66 29.01
C ALA A 190 44.84 1.46 28.62
N ALA A 191 44.17 1.56 27.48
CA ALA A 191 43.51 0.44 26.84
C ALA A 191 44.22 0.11 25.54
N ASP A 192 44.35 -1.18 25.25
CA ASP A 192 45.08 -1.69 24.09
C ASP A 192 44.25 -2.81 23.47
N ILE A 193 43.98 -2.70 22.17
CA ILE A 193 43.26 -3.74 21.43
C ILE A 193 44.17 -4.94 21.10
N GLY A 194 45.49 -4.80 21.20
CA GLY A 194 46.43 -5.80 20.73
C GLY A 194 46.34 -6.03 19.22
N ASP A 195 46.71 -7.24 18.78
CA ASP A 195 46.78 -7.58 17.36
C ASP A 195 45.43 -8.00 16.74
N GLN A 196 44.42 -8.28 17.58
CA GLN A 196 43.14 -8.91 17.19
C GLN A 196 43.31 -10.22 16.40
N ALA A 197 44.46 -10.90 16.57
CA ALA A 197 44.86 -12.14 15.90
C ALA A 197 45.29 -13.25 16.87
N GLY A 198 45.28 -12.99 18.18
CA GLY A 198 45.56 -13.99 19.22
C GLY A 198 46.18 -13.42 20.49
N THR A 199 46.64 -12.17 20.47
CA THR A 199 47.29 -11.52 21.63
C THR A 199 46.74 -10.10 21.89
N PRO A 200 45.73 -9.92 22.77
CA PRO A 200 44.91 -10.97 23.39
C PRO A 200 44.01 -11.65 22.35
N ALA A 201 43.30 -12.71 22.75
CA ALA A 201 42.34 -13.38 21.86
C ALA A 201 41.40 -12.35 21.21
N ALA A 202 41.12 -12.51 19.92
CA ALA A 202 40.28 -11.58 19.15
C ALA A 202 38.95 -11.29 19.89
N GLY A 203 38.51 -10.03 19.85
CA GLY A 203 37.35 -9.58 20.62
C GLY A 203 37.64 -9.26 22.08
N SER A 204 38.87 -9.47 22.54
CA SER A 204 39.33 -9.01 23.87
C SER A 204 40.17 -7.75 23.75
N ILE A 205 40.33 -7.07 24.88
CA ILE A 205 41.18 -5.90 25.06
C ILE A 205 42.08 -6.10 26.28
N LEU A 206 43.16 -5.35 26.36
CA LEU A 206 43.98 -5.22 27.55
C LEU A 206 43.70 -3.89 28.23
N ILE A 207 43.44 -3.93 29.53
CA ILE A 207 43.34 -2.75 30.38
C ILE A 207 44.60 -2.71 31.26
N LYS A 208 45.46 -1.72 30.99
CA LYS A 208 46.74 -1.53 31.67
C LYS A 208 46.63 -0.38 32.65
N SER A 209 47.12 -0.59 33.88
CA SER A 209 47.13 0.43 34.93
C SER A 209 48.55 0.73 35.40
N TYR A 210 48.82 2.00 35.65
CA TYR A 210 50.14 2.49 36.01
C TYR A 210 50.10 3.40 37.23
N LYS A 211 51.14 3.31 38.05
CA LYS A 211 51.43 4.18 39.18
C LYS A 211 52.68 5.02 38.90
N PRO A 212 52.85 6.16 39.58
CA PRO A 212 54.14 6.86 39.56
C PRO A 212 55.22 6.05 40.30
N THR A 213 56.48 6.25 39.94
CA THR A 213 57.64 5.73 40.70
C THR A 213 57.74 6.36 42.09
N ALA A 214 57.38 7.64 42.23
CA ALA A 214 57.30 8.34 43.52
C ALA A 214 56.30 9.52 43.46
N ALA A 215 55.92 10.09 44.61
CA ALA A 215 54.92 11.17 44.67
C ALA A 215 55.27 12.44 43.84
N ALA A 216 56.55 12.65 43.53
CA ALA A 216 57.04 13.76 42.71
C ALA A 216 57.71 13.29 41.40
N ASP A 217 57.63 12.00 41.07
CA ASP A 217 58.17 11.41 39.86
C ASP A 217 57.06 10.61 39.17
N VAL A 218 56.54 11.19 38.08
CA VAL A 218 55.39 10.64 37.34
C VAL A 218 55.78 9.58 36.31
N SER A 219 57.01 9.07 36.37
CA SER A 219 57.45 7.96 35.53
C SER A 219 56.51 6.76 35.70
N PRO A 220 55.82 6.29 34.64
CA PRO A 220 54.83 5.21 34.77
C PRO A 220 55.50 3.87 35.10
N LEU A 221 55.09 3.26 36.21
CA LEU A 221 55.43 1.90 36.62
C LEU A 221 54.14 1.08 36.71
N ALA A 222 54.23 -0.25 36.57
CA ALA A 222 53.08 -1.14 36.77
C ALA A 222 52.39 -0.86 38.12
N SER A 223 51.08 -0.67 38.09
CA SER A 223 50.29 -0.43 39.29
C SER A 223 50.34 -1.59 40.28
N THR A 224 49.98 -1.32 41.53
CA THR A 224 49.96 -2.31 42.63
C THR A 224 48.73 -2.10 43.50
N THR A 225 48.40 -3.07 44.36
CA THR A 225 47.29 -2.94 45.31
C THR A 225 47.47 -1.73 46.25
N PRO A 226 46.39 -1.01 46.62
CA PRO A 226 44.99 -1.20 46.17
C PRO A 226 44.76 -0.66 44.75
N TRP A 227 43.91 -1.35 43.99
CA TRP A 227 43.56 -0.99 42.62
C TRP A 227 42.35 -0.05 42.59
N SER A 228 42.37 0.93 41.69
CA SER A 228 41.20 1.73 41.33
C SER A 228 40.43 1.05 40.21
N ALA A 229 39.10 1.04 40.29
CA ALA A 229 38.25 0.50 39.23
C ALA A 229 38.37 1.33 37.94
N ILE A 230 38.16 0.67 36.80
CA ILE A 230 38.32 1.23 35.45
C ILE A 230 37.06 0.98 34.64
N ASP A 231 36.51 2.04 34.07
CA ASP A 231 35.42 1.97 33.09
C ASP A 231 36.01 1.93 31.67
N TRP A 232 35.40 1.15 30.79
CA TRP A 232 35.86 0.98 29.40
C TRP A 232 34.70 0.95 28.41
N ILE A 233 34.98 1.38 27.19
CA ILE A 233 34.10 1.29 26.02
C ILE A 233 34.93 0.76 24.86
N ALA A 234 34.45 -0.29 24.20
CA ALA A 234 35.06 -0.90 23.03
C ALA A 234 34.08 -0.87 21.84
N ILE A 235 34.63 -0.70 20.64
CA ILE A 235 33.90 -0.65 19.38
C ILE A 235 34.48 -1.73 18.46
N GLY A 236 33.63 -2.50 17.79
CA GLY A 236 34.02 -3.52 16.82
C GLY A 236 32.87 -4.46 16.47
N THR A 237 33.11 -5.52 15.70
CA THR A 237 32.06 -6.38 15.12
C THR A 237 31.60 -7.50 16.04
#